data_AF-A0A5F2AYE1-F1
#
_entry.id   AF-A0A5F2AYE1-F1
#
_cell.length_a   1.000
_cell.length_b   1.000
_cell.length_c   1.000
_cell.angle_alpha   90.00
_cell.angle_beta   90.00
_cell.angle_gamma   90.00
#
_symmetry.space_group_name_H-M   'P 1'
#
loop_
_entity.id
_entity.type
_entity.pdbx_description
1 polymer ?
#
loop_
_entity_poly.entity_id
_entity_poly.type
_entity_poly.pdbx_seq_one_letter_code
_entity_poly.pdbx_strand_id
1 'polypeptide(L)'
;MSSNQVYSFQFISRDTASSIHILFTSVIDIQQAKMDKIEVIAVGQSENIGSIQLSVSTHKDVANVCQKLKYEGKQLKNLTNKLMELFQSNGKSDDFMEQLIHYFKSKDDSKISYILNQVINEATGNSKPDIQIFYMIVDRARLDETNQGSPLEDSSSEESDSDLPTFEPPPIETSRPIESTEQFIPAGSRVIPMKYVLSPVSGIQVNALKPGDKIMIQLLKSDTSSQSIIETMKLETPEGQIRPVPGTVVSSKNNGVENETVVQIGSDVFGKIYEEENSIKVRPYTGEKPIATTGGKSSSKSSSQGSGSSEDSGLLITILIALGVLGIAMTAIFVFLF
;
A
#
# COMPACT_ATOMS: atom_id res chain seq x y z
N MET A 1 -15.90 -19.80 8.07
CA MET A 1 -14.50 -19.42 8.33
C MET A 1 -13.86 -20.55 9.12
N SER A 2 -12.62 -20.90 8.80
CA SER A 2 -11.85 -21.90 9.55
C SER A 2 -11.74 -21.43 11.01
N SER A 3 -11.77 -22.36 11.98
CA SER A 3 -11.67 -22.03 13.42
C SER A 3 -10.34 -21.38 13.83
N ASN A 4 -9.40 -21.26 12.89
CA ASN A 4 -8.04 -20.76 13.12
C ASN A 4 -7.75 -19.40 12.46
N GLN A 5 -8.78 -18.71 11.93
CA GLN A 5 -8.62 -17.41 11.26
C GLN A 5 -8.86 -16.24 12.21
N VAL A 6 -7.96 -15.26 12.18
CA VAL A 6 -8.01 -14.02 12.96
C VAL A 6 -7.88 -12.81 12.03
N TYR A 7 -8.37 -11.65 12.44
CA TYR A 7 -8.09 -10.40 11.73
C TYR A 7 -6.82 -9.77 12.28
N SER A 8 -5.83 -9.49 11.43
CA SER A 8 -4.79 -8.52 11.74
C SER A 8 -5.36 -7.14 11.42
N PHE A 9 -5.52 -6.29 12.43
CA PHE A 9 -6.09 -4.96 12.31
C PHE A 9 -5.07 -3.90 12.71
N GLN A 10 -4.92 -2.88 11.89
CA GLN A 10 -3.95 -1.80 12.07
C GLN A 10 -4.57 -0.49 11.63
N PHE A 11 -4.18 0.60 12.29
CA PHE A 11 -4.52 1.92 11.79
C PHE A 11 -3.46 2.96 12.17
N ILE A 12 -3.42 4.02 11.37
CA ILE A 12 -2.67 5.23 11.65
C ILE A 12 -3.68 6.37 11.69
N SER A 13 -3.63 7.14 12.77
CA SER A 13 -4.43 8.35 12.95
C SER A 13 -3.49 9.54 12.99
N ARG A 14 -3.74 10.55 12.15
CA ARG A 14 -2.94 11.77 12.04
C ARG A 14 -3.83 12.97 12.30
N ASP A 15 -3.57 13.68 13.40
CA ASP A 15 -4.20 14.96 13.69
C ASP A 15 -3.18 16.08 13.52
N THR A 16 -3.31 16.82 12.42
CA THR A 16 -2.44 17.97 12.11
C THR A 16 -2.67 19.15 13.04
N ALA A 17 -3.86 19.30 13.61
CA ALA A 17 -4.20 20.43 14.48
C ALA A 17 -3.54 20.28 15.87
N SER A 18 -3.56 19.06 16.42
CA SER A 18 -2.92 18.76 17.72
C SER A 18 -1.48 18.25 17.59
N SER A 19 -0.99 18.03 16.36
CA SER A 19 0.28 17.34 16.07
C SER A 19 0.37 15.94 16.69
N ILE A 20 -0.77 15.33 17.01
CA ILE A 20 -0.84 14.00 17.59
C ILE A 20 -0.96 12.97 16.47
N HIS A 21 -0.10 11.98 16.55
CA HIS A 21 -0.02 10.89 15.58
C HIS A 21 -0.10 9.57 16.33
N ILE A 22 -1.08 8.74 16.01
CA ILE A 22 -1.34 7.47 16.69
C ILE A 22 -1.10 6.33 15.72
N LEU A 23 -0.34 5.34 16.16
CA LEU A 23 -0.14 4.08 15.46
C LEU A 23 -0.70 2.96 16.34
N PHE A 24 -1.49 2.08 15.73
CA PHE A 24 -2.16 1.01 16.42
C PHE A 24 -2.07 -0.29 15.63
N THR A 25 -1.93 -1.40 16.35
CA THR A 25 -2.09 -2.75 15.81
C THR A 25 -2.71 -3.69 16.83
N SER A 26 -3.54 -4.62 16.36
CA SER A 26 -4.22 -5.61 17.19
C SER A 26 -4.57 -6.84 16.37
N VAL A 27 -4.71 -7.98 17.04
CA VAL A 27 -5.18 -9.23 16.45
C VAL A 27 -6.57 -9.53 16.99
N ILE A 28 -7.57 -9.56 16.11
CA ILE A 28 -8.96 -9.76 16.50
C ILE A 28 -9.34 -11.22 16.28
N ASP A 29 -9.66 -11.90 17.38
CA ASP A 29 -10.18 -13.26 17.36
C ASP A 29 -11.68 -13.20 17.07
N ILE A 30 -12.08 -13.71 15.90
CA ILE A 30 -13.47 -13.68 15.42
C ILE A 30 -14.36 -14.62 16.24
N GLN A 31 -13.80 -15.71 16.77
CA GLN A 31 -14.56 -16.71 17.53
C GLN A 31 -14.83 -16.22 18.94
N GLN A 32 -13.83 -15.57 19.55
CA GLN A 32 -13.91 -15.04 20.91
C GLN A 32 -14.39 -13.59 20.96
N ALA A 33 -14.67 -12.97 19.80
CA ALA A 33 -15.10 -11.59 19.64
C ALA A 33 -14.28 -10.61 20.50
N LYS A 34 -12.95 -10.76 20.50
CA LYS A 34 -12.05 -9.99 21.36
C LYS A 34 -10.82 -9.50 20.59
N MET A 35 -10.23 -8.42 21.09
CA MET A 35 -8.91 -7.98 20.66
C MET A 35 -7.81 -8.63 21.53
N ASP A 36 -6.94 -9.38 20.88
CA ASP A 36 -5.70 -9.92 21.44
C ASP A 36 -4.49 -9.13 20.91
N LYS A 37 -3.35 -9.18 21.63
CA LYS A 37 -2.07 -8.56 21.23
C LYS A 37 -2.20 -7.07 20.85
N ILE A 38 -2.91 -6.27 21.65
CA ILE A 38 -3.08 -4.83 21.39
C ILE A 38 -1.76 -4.09 21.62
N GLU A 39 -1.30 -3.36 20.61
CA GLU A 39 -0.20 -2.42 20.71
C GLU A 39 -0.60 -1.06 20.15
N VAL A 40 -0.37 -0.01 20.94
CA VAL A 40 -0.64 1.37 20.54
C VAL A 40 0.49 2.28 21.00
N ILE A 41 0.75 3.31 20.21
CA ILE A 41 1.65 4.41 20.55
C ILE A 41 1.10 5.73 19.99
N ALA A 42 1.21 6.78 20.80
CA ALA A 42 0.99 8.16 20.36
C ALA A 42 2.32 8.92 20.34
N VAL A 43 2.59 9.66 19.27
CA VAL A 43 3.79 10.48 19.09
C VAL A 43 3.41 11.91 18.68
N GLY A 44 4.25 12.87 19.04
CA GLY A 44 4.05 14.29 18.67
C GLY A 44 4.68 14.70 17.35
N GLN A 45 5.56 13.86 16.78
CA GLN A 45 6.25 14.15 15.52
C GLN A 45 5.86 13.10 14.47
N SER A 46 5.39 13.58 13.32
CA SER A 46 4.94 12.75 12.21
C SER A 46 6.04 11.83 11.65
N GLU A 47 7.31 12.26 11.70
CA GLU A 47 8.47 11.52 11.20
C GLU A 47 8.67 10.17 11.90
N ASN A 48 8.24 10.04 13.17
CA ASN A 48 8.40 8.81 13.94
C ASN A 48 7.49 7.66 13.45
N ILE A 49 6.38 7.99 12.76
CA ILE A 49 5.46 6.99 12.19
C ILE A 49 5.26 7.14 10.68
N GLY A 50 5.83 8.18 10.07
CA GLY A 50 5.58 8.55 8.67
C GLY A 50 6.14 7.57 7.64
N SER A 51 7.13 6.75 8.02
CA SER A 51 7.71 5.71 7.16
C SER A 51 6.89 4.41 7.12
N ILE A 52 5.87 4.28 7.97
CA ILE A 52 5.11 3.02 8.12
C ILE A 52 4.01 2.96 7.07
N GLN A 53 4.08 1.94 6.23
CA GLN A 53 3.04 1.60 5.27
C GLN A 53 2.25 0.41 5.82
N LEU A 54 1.01 0.66 6.27
CA LEU A 54 0.18 -0.36 6.91
C LEU A 54 -0.15 -1.54 5.98
N SER A 55 -0.25 -1.30 4.68
CA SER A 55 -0.57 -2.34 3.68
C SER A 55 0.49 -3.42 3.53
N VAL A 56 1.76 -3.11 3.85
CA VAL A 56 2.89 -4.04 3.73
C VAL A 56 3.44 -4.48 5.09
N SER A 57 3.00 -3.86 6.18
CA SER A 57 3.52 -4.13 7.52
C SER A 57 2.72 -5.23 8.20
N THR A 58 3.39 -6.23 8.75
CA THR A 58 2.72 -7.23 9.59
C THR A 58 2.41 -6.64 10.96
N HIS A 59 1.51 -7.31 11.71
CA HIS A 59 1.25 -6.98 13.11
C HIS A 59 2.56 -6.89 13.92
N LYS A 60 3.50 -7.81 13.67
CA LYS A 60 4.81 -7.85 14.36
C LYS A 60 5.68 -6.63 14.02
N ASP A 61 5.71 -6.22 12.75
CA ASP A 61 6.51 -5.06 12.35
C ASP A 61 6.01 -3.79 13.03
N VAL A 62 4.69 -3.58 13.04
CA VAL A 62 4.07 -2.45 13.71
C VAL A 62 4.26 -2.52 15.23
N ALA A 63 4.10 -3.70 15.83
CA ALA A 63 4.34 -3.91 17.26
C ALA A 63 5.81 -3.61 17.64
N ASN A 64 6.78 -4.06 16.85
CA ASN A 64 8.20 -3.78 17.07
C ASN A 64 8.49 -2.28 16.98
N VAL A 65 7.88 -1.57 16.03
CA VAL A 65 8.03 -0.12 15.91
C VAL A 65 7.43 0.58 17.13
N CYS A 66 6.22 0.19 17.56
CA CYS A 66 5.62 0.68 18.80
C CYS A 66 6.56 0.47 20.00
N GLN A 67 7.11 -0.73 20.17
CA GLN A 67 8.02 -1.05 21.27
C GLN A 67 9.33 -0.26 21.21
N LYS A 68 9.93 -0.14 20.02
CA LYS A 68 11.15 0.66 19.79
C LYS A 68 10.92 2.12 20.18
N LEU A 69 9.85 2.74 19.71
CA LEU A 69 9.52 4.13 20.02
C LEU A 69 9.17 4.34 21.50
N LYS A 70 8.54 3.35 22.14
CA LYS A 70 8.30 3.33 23.59
C LYS A 70 9.62 3.32 24.38
N TYR A 71 10.56 2.47 23.96
CA TYR A 71 11.88 2.34 24.58
C TYR A 71 12.75 3.58 24.38
N GLU A 72 12.72 4.17 23.18
CA GLU A 72 13.41 5.43 22.86
C GLU A 72 12.79 6.65 23.57
N GLY A 73 11.65 6.50 24.26
CA GLY A 73 10.99 7.59 24.98
C GLY A 73 10.34 8.64 24.07
N LYS A 74 10.18 8.36 22.77
CA LYS A 74 9.57 9.26 21.78
C LYS A 74 8.04 9.30 21.84
N GLN A 75 7.45 8.49 22.72
CA GLN A 75 6.01 8.44 22.94
C GLN A 75 5.50 9.59 23.81
N LEU A 76 4.26 10.02 23.53
CA LEU A 76 3.44 10.76 24.46
C LEU A 76 2.91 9.78 25.51
N LYS A 77 3.70 9.53 26.57
CA LYS A 77 3.47 8.45 27.55
C LYS A 77 2.06 8.44 28.15
N ASN A 78 1.56 9.59 28.61
CA ASN A 78 0.23 9.66 29.24
C ASN A 78 -0.89 9.33 28.24
N LEU A 79 -0.79 9.87 27.02
CA LEU A 79 -1.76 9.61 25.97
C LEU A 79 -1.69 8.16 25.49
N THR A 80 -0.49 7.62 25.33
CA THR A 80 -0.25 6.23 24.93
C THR A 80 -0.86 5.24 25.93
N ASN A 81 -0.64 5.47 27.23
CA ASN A 81 -1.21 4.63 28.28
C ASN A 81 -2.75 4.72 28.29
N LYS A 82 -3.30 5.93 28.19
CA LYS A 82 -4.75 6.13 28.16
C LYS A 82 -5.39 5.46 26.93
N LEU A 83 -4.81 5.60 25.74
CA LEU A 83 -5.27 4.91 24.54
C LEU A 83 -5.19 3.39 24.70
N MET A 84 -4.11 2.87 25.29
CA MET A 84 -3.95 1.45 25.54
C MET A 84 -5.07 0.91 26.43
N GLU A 85 -5.36 1.59 27.54
CA GLU A 85 -6.46 1.23 28.45
C GLU A 85 -7.83 1.26 27.75
N LEU A 86 -8.09 2.32 26.96
CA LEU A 86 -9.35 2.46 26.23
C LEU A 86 -9.54 1.37 25.19
N PHE A 87 -8.53 1.05 24.38
CA PHE A 87 -8.63 -0.03 23.40
C PHE A 87 -8.71 -1.41 24.06
N GLN A 88 -8.04 -1.63 25.19
CA GLN A 88 -8.20 -2.88 25.96
C GLN A 88 -9.59 -3.02 26.57
N SER A 89 -10.19 -1.92 27.04
CA SER A 89 -11.54 -1.91 27.60
C SER A 89 -12.58 -2.15 26.50
N ASN A 90 -12.52 -1.37 25.42
CA ASN A 90 -13.43 -1.51 24.27
C ASN A 90 -13.25 -2.86 23.55
N GLY A 91 -12.02 -3.35 23.44
CA GLY A 91 -11.71 -4.65 22.85
C GLY A 91 -12.22 -5.87 23.64
N LYS A 92 -12.73 -5.66 24.86
CA LYS A 92 -13.43 -6.66 25.69
C LYS A 92 -14.95 -6.44 25.73
N SER A 93 -15.45 -5.35 25.14
CA SER A 93 -16.87 -5.04 25.10
C SER A 93 -17.53 -5.77 23.94
N ASP A 94 -18.54 -6.59 24.24
CA ASP A 94 -19.26 -7.37 23.24
C ASP A 94 -19.89 -6.49 22.16
N ASP A 95 -20.53 -5.37 22.55
CA ASP A 95 -21.18 -4.44 21.62
C ASP A 95 -20.18 -3.77 20.66
N PHE A 96 -19.06 -3.29 21.19
CA PHE A 96 -18.00 -2.68 20.38
C PHE A 96 -17.42 -3.68 19.39
N MET A 97 -17.13 -4.90 19.85
CA MET A 97 -16.52 -5.94 19.03
C MET A 97 -17.49 -6.49 17.99
N GLU A 98 -18.77 -6.63 18.30
CA GLU A 98 -19.80 -7.03 17.35
C GLU A 98 -19.94 -5.99 16.23
N GLN A 99 -20.02 -4.70 16.58
CA GLN A 99 -20.06 -3.61 15.60
C GLN A 99 -18.80 -3.59 14.74
N LEU A 100 -17.62 -3.68 15.34
CA LEU A 100 -16.34 -3.66 14.61
C LEU A 100 -16.23 -4.85 13.63
N ILE A 101 -16.58 -6.06 14.08
CA ILE A 101 -16.58 -7.27 13.22
C ILE A 101 -17.64 -7.14 12.12
N HIS A 102 -18.82 -6.61 12.42
CA HIS A 102 -19.85 -6.33 11.43
C HIS A 102 -19.33 -5.39 10.33
N TYR A 103 -18.67 -4.30 10.73
CA TYR A 103 -18.12 -3.33 9.77
C TYR A 103 -16.95 -3.88 8.95
N PHE A 104 -16.08 -4.73 9.53
CA PHE A 104 -15.06 -5.45 8.75
C PHE A 104 -15.68 -6.37 7.70
N LYS A 105 -16.78 -7.06 8.03
CA LYS A 105 -17.49 -7.93 7.08
C LYS A 105 -18.17 -7.14 5.97
N SER A 106 -18.74 -5.97 6.29
CA SER A 106 -19.38 -5.10 5.31
C SER A 106 -18.42 -4.20 4.55
N LYS A 107 -17.12 -4.21 4.89
CA LYS A 107 -16.08 -3.31 4.35
C LYS A 107 -16.44 -1.83 4.47
N ASP A 108 -17.00 -1.46 5.63
CA ASP A 108 -17.47 -0.09 5.88
C ASP A 108 -16.41 0.71 6.65
N ASP A 109 -15.36 1.11 5.95
CA ASP A 109 -14.20 1.81 6.53
C ASP A 109 -14.58 3.17 7.14
N SER A 110 -15.67 3.77 6.66
CA SER A 110 -16.23 5.01 7.22
C SER A 110 -16.77 4.78 8.63
N LYS A 111 -17.52 3.69 8.84
CA LYS A 111 -18.02 3.33 10.17
C LYS A 111 -16.92 2.83 11.10
N ILE A 112 -15.93 2.09 10.58
CA ILE A 112 -14.75 1.69 11.37
C ILE A 112 -14.01 2.94 11.83
N SER A 113 -13.74 3.88 10.92
CA SER A 113 -13.11 5.16 11.27
C SER A 113 -13.92 5.93 12.32
N TYR A 114 -15.25 5.93 12.20
CA TYR A 114 -16.13 6.60 13.15
C TYR A 114 -16.01 6.02 14.57
N ILE A 115 -16.09 4.70 14.74
CA ILE A 115 -15.97 4.08 16.07
C ILE A 115 -14.55 4.22 16.65
N LEU A 116 -13.51 4.16 15.80
CA LEU A 116 -12.13 4.42 16.25
C LEU A 116 -11.96 5.88 16.70
N ASN A 117 -12.54 6.82 15.95
CA ASN A 117 -12.50 8.23 16.30
C ASN A 117 -13.20 8.52 17.63
N GLN A 118 -14.28 7.80 17.97
CA GLN A 118 -14.90 7.92 19.30
C GLN A 118 -13.93 7.54 20.42
N VAL A 119 -13.25 6.40 20.28
CA VAL A 119 -12.25 5.93 21.26
C VAL A 119 -11.06 6.88 21.34
N ILE A 120 -10.57 7.37 20.19
CA ILE A 120 -9.46 8.32 20.13
C ILE A 120 -9.84 9.64 20.81
N ASN A 121 -11.03 10.18 20.52
CA ASN A 121 -11.49 11.45 21.09
C ASN A 121 -11.71 11.40 22.59
N GLU A 122 -12.04 10.23 23.15
CA GLU A 122 -12.06 10.05 24.60
C GLU A 122 -10.66 10.27 25.21
N ALA A 123 -9.60 9.95 24.47
CA ALA A 123 -8.22 10.16 24.89
C ALA A 123 -7.69 11.58 24.60
N THR A 124 -7.86 12.06 23.35
CA THR A 124 -7.25 13.28 22.80
C THR A 124 -8.13 14.52 22.92
N GLY A 125 -9.42 14.37 23.24
CA GLY A 125 -10.40 15.46 23.20
C GLY A 125 -11.04 15.59 21.81
N ASN A 126 -11.55 16.78 21.47
CA ASN A 126 -12.31 17.02 20.23
C ASN A 126 -11.41 17.05 18.97
N SER A 127 -10.63 16.01 18.74
CA SER A 127 -9.78 15.84 17.58
C SER A 127 -10.58 15.35 16.37
N LYS A 128 -10.11 15.70 15.18
CA LYS A 128 -10.64 15.18 13.91
C LYS A 128 -9.49 14.62 13.09
N PRO A 129 -8.87 13.51 13.54
CA PRO A 129 -7.76 12.92 12.84
C PRO A 129 -8.17 12.36 11.48
N ASP A 130 -7.23 12.37 10.54
CA ASP A 130 -7.26 11.52 9.36
C ASP A 130 -6.89 10.09 9.77
N ILE A 131 -7.79 9.13 9.57
CA ILE A 131 -7.60 7.73 10.00
C ILE A 131 -7.44 6.85 8.76
N GLN A 132 -6.27 6.21 8.65
CA GLN A 132 -5.97 5.22 7.64
C GLN A 132 -6.03 3.84 8.28
N ILE A 133 -6.87 2.97 7.74
CA ILE A 133 -7.17 1.65 8.29
C ILE A 133 -6.62 0.58 7.36
N PHE A 134 -6.10 -0.49 7.94
CA PHE A 134 -5.77 -1.71 7.24
C PHE A 134 -6.19 -2.92 8.06
N TYR A 135 -6.91 -3.86 7.47
CA TYR A 135 -7.22 -5.13 8.09
C TYR A 135 -7.20 -6.27 7.07
N MET A 136 -6.70 -7.43 7.51
CA MET A 136 -6.66 -8.64 6.69
C MET A 136 -6.93 -9.89 7.55
N ILE A 137 -7.48 -10.93 6.93
CA ILE A 137 -7.64 -12.23 7.59
C ILE A 137 -6.33 -12.98 7.50
N VAL A 138 -5.83 -13.47 8.63
CA VAL A 138 -4.59 -14.23 8.78
C VAL A 138 -4.87 -15.52 9.54
N ASP A 139 -4.17 -16.60 9.22
CA ASP A 139 -4.23 -17.82 10.03
C ASP A 139 -3.40 -17.65 11.30
N ARG A 140 -3.95 -18.04 12.47
CA ARG A 140 -3.34 -17.88 13.79
C ARG A 140 -1.94 -18.49 13.86
N ALA A 141 -1.72 -19.63 13.19
CA ALA A 141 -0.43 -20.31 13.13
C ALA A 141 0.69 -19.43 12.53
N ARG A 142 0.39 -18.65 11.48
CA ARG A 142 1.35 -17.72 10.85
C ARG A 142 1.69 -16.51 11.73
N LEU A 143 0.88 -16.27 12.75
CA LEU A 143 1.07 -15.16 13.68
C LEU A 143 1.92 -15.57 14.90
N ASP A 144 2.05 -16.88 15.16
CA ASP A 144 2.82 -17.44 16.29
C ASP A 144 4.15 -18.09 15.85
N GLU A 145 4.30 -18.58 14.61
CA GLU A 145 5.56 -19.16 14.10
C GLU A 145 6.73 -18.16 14.08
N THR A 146 6.47 -16.85 14.04
CA THR A 146 7.52 -15.82 14.12
C THR A 146 7.88 -15.41 15.56
N ASN A 147 7.30 -16.06 16.58
CA ASN A 147 7.49 -15.76 18.00
C ASN A 147 8.48 -16.71 18.71
N GLN A 148 9.00 -17.74 18.04
CA GLN A 148 10.11 -18.56 18.53
C GLN A 148 11.30 -18.43 17.58
N GLY A 149 12.29 -17.61 17.95
CA GLY A 149 13.58 -17.57 17.26
C GLY A 149 14.22 -16.19 17.08
N SER A 150 14.56 -15.52 18.18
CA SER A 150 15.93 -15.01 18.38
C SER A 150 16.10 -14.44 19.80
N PRO A 151 16.55 -15.24 20.78
CA PRO A 151 17.42 -14.68 21.80
C PRO A 151 18.73 -14.33 21.09
N LEU A 152 19.04 -13.04 21.05
CA LEU A 152 20.42 -12.58 20.91
C LEU A 152 21.17 -13.08 22.14
N GLU A 153 21.80 -14.25 22.05
CA GLU A 153 22.84 -14.64 22.99
C GLU A 153 24.21 -14.49 22.33
N ASP A 154 24.96 -13.65 23.00
CA ASP A 154 26.36 -13.34 22.85
C ASP A 154 27.22 -14.59 23.10
N SER A 155 28.26 -14.73 22.28
CA SER A 155 29.52 -15.43 22.51
C SER A 155 29.65 -16.34 23.75
N SER A 156 29.79 -17.65 23.56
CA SER A 156 30.97 -18.41 23.99
C SER A 156 30.85 -19.89 23.65
N SER A 157 31.94 -20.43 23.13
CA SER A 157 32.26 -21.84 22.97
C SER A 157 32.16 -22.60 24.29
N GLU A 158 31.54 -23.78 24.29
CA GLU A 158 32.10 -24.99 24.90
C GLU A 158 31.32 -26.24 24.48
N GLU A 159 32.10 -27.27 24.14
CA GLU A 159 31.66 -28.62 23.79
C GLU A 159 31.03 -29.31 25.00
N SER A 160 29.99 -30.12 24.79
CA SER A 160 29.80 -31.37 25.53
C SER A 160 28.75 -32.27 24.89
N ASP A 161 29.22 -33.46 24.53
CA ASP A 161 28.45 -34.67 24.24
C ASP A 161 27.42 -34.98 25.34
N SER A 162 26.21 -35.39 24.95
CA SER A 162 25.61 -36.66 25.43
C SER A 162 24.22 -36.90 24.84
N ASP A 163 24.13 -37.96 24.05
CA ASP A 163 23.06 -38.96 23.95
C ASP A 163 21.63 -38.58 24.39
N LEU A 164 20.69 -38.60 23.42
CA LEU A 164 19.37 -39.26 23.51
C LEU A 164 18.65 -39.25 22.14
N PRO A 165 17.75 -40.21 21.86
CA PRO A 165 17.50 -40.75 20.53
C PRO A 165 16.55 -39.93 19.64
N THR A 166 16.90 -39.94 18.35
CA THR A 166 16.14 -39.49 17.19
C THR A 166 14.78 -40.18 17.09
N PHE A 167 13.70 -39.39 17.12
CA PHE A 167 12.40 -39.79 16.60
C PHE A 167 12.23 -39.18 15.20
N GLU A 168 12.33 -40.01 14.16
CA GLU A 168 11.90 -39.67 12.81
C GLU A 168 10.36 -39.71 12.73
N PRO A 169 9.69 -38.67 12.19
CA PRO A 169 8.38 -38.81 11.58
C PRO A 169 8.51 -39.11 10.06
N PRO A 170 7.49 -39.75 9.46
CA PRO A 170 7.59 -40.38 8.14
C PRO A 170 7.60 -39.37 6.98
N PRO A 171 8.11 -39.74 5.79
CA PRO A 171 8.12 -38.88 4.62
C PRO A 171 6.81 -39.06 3.84
N ILE A 172 5.86 -38.12 3.93
CA ILE A 172 4.68 -38.12 3.05
C ILE A 172 4.35 -36.71 2.54
N GLU A 173 4.70 -36.53 1.28
CA GLU A 173 3.94 -35.91 0.18
C GLU A 173 3.58 -34.42 0.27
N THR A 174 4.46 -33.63 -0.34
CA THR A 174 4.16 -32.73 -1.46
C THR A 174 2.69 -32.34 -1.68
N SER A 175 2.16 -31.44 -0.86
CA SER A 175 1.03 -30.58 -1.26
C SER A 175 1.52 -29.15 -1.43
N ARG A 176 1.85 -28.83 -2.69
CA ARG A 176 2.10 -27.53 -3.35
C ARG A 176 2.32 -26.31 -2.44
N PRO A 177 3.48 -25.64 -2.53
CA PRO A 177 3.65 -24.33 -1.91
C PRO A 177 2.64 -23.36 -2.55
N ILE A 178 1.92 -22.63 -1.70
CA ILE A 178 1.41 -21.32 -2.09
C ILE A 178 2.67 -20.49 -2.31
N GLU A 179 3.16 -20.45 -3.55
CA GLU A 179 4.30 -19.61 -3.93
C GLU A 179 3.97 -18.18 -3.51
N SER A 180 4.53 -17.72 -2.40
CA SER A 180 4.59 -16.30 -2.13
C SER A 180 5.47 -15.69 -3.21
N THR A 181 5.04 -14.56 -3.77
CA THR A 181 5.72 -13.85 -4.86
C THR A 181 7.13 -13.39 -4.45
N GLU A 182 7.47 -13.53 -3.17
CA GLU A 182 8.81 -13.43 -2.55
C GLU A 182 9.83 -14.45 -3.07
N GLN A 183 9.39 -15.65 -3.48
CA GLN A 183 10.30 -16.68 -4.00
C GLN A 183 10.98 -16.26 -5.33
N PHE A 184 10.44 -15.24 -6.01
CA PHE A 184 10.95 -14.74 -7.28
C PHE A 184 11.97 -13.62 -7.13
N ILE A 185 12.30 -13.20 -5.91
CA ILE A 185 13.35 -12.22 -5.62
C ILE A 185 14.54 -12.96 -5.00
N PRO A 186 15.68 -13.05 -5.69
CA PRO A 186 16.87 -13.68 -5.14
C PRO A 186 17.34 -13.00 -3.84
N ALA A 187 17.80 -13.80 -2.87
CA ALA A 187 18.40 -13.28 -1.65
C ALA A 187 19.64 -12.44 -1.99
N GLY A 188 19.65 -11.17 -1.57
CA GLY A 188 20.70 -10.19 -1.89
C GLY A 188 20.39 -9.26 -3.07
N SER A 189 19.24 -9.41 -3.75
CA SER A 189 18.78 -8.48 -4.77
C SER A 189 18.24 -7.16 -4.17
N ARG A 190 18.38 -6.06 -4.92
CA ARG A 190 17.94 -4.74 -4.47
C ARG A 190 16.45 -4.55 -4.78
N VAL A 191 15.63 -4.40 -3.74
CA VAL A 191 14.19 -4.15 -3.88
C VAL A 191 13.91 -2.65 -3.81
N ILE A 192 13.28 -2.11 -4.86
CA ILE A 192 12.94 -0.69 -4.99
C ILE A 192 11.42 -0.57 -5.18
N PRO A 193 10.76 0.40 -4.54
CA PRO A 193 9.37 0.73 -4.84
C PRO A 193 9.23 1.37 -6.22
N MET A 194 8.24 0.88 -6.96
CA MET A 194 7.97 1.24 -8.36
C MET A 194 6.48 1.47 -8.56
N LYS A 195 6.13 2.17 -9.62
CA LYS A 195 4.74 2.32 -10.08
C LYS A 195 4.62 2.07 -11.57
N TYR A 196 3.43 1.68 -12.01
CA TYR A 196 3.12 1.53 -13.42
C TYR A 196 3.11 2.85 -14.17
N VAL A 197 3.56 2.82 -15.43
CA VAL A 197 3.23 3.87 -16.38
C VAL A 197 1.96 3.47 -17.11
N LEU A 198 0.88 4.23 -16.90
CA LEU A 198 -0.41 3.93 -17.47
C LEU A 198 -0.47 4.32 -18.96
N SER A 199 -1.27 3.58 -19.74
CA SER A 199 -1.54 3.86 -21.16
C SER A 199 -3.03 3.58 -21.47
N PRO A 200 -3.87 4.63 -21.59
CA PRO A 200 -5.31 4.46 -21.77
C PRO A 200 -5.67 3.80 -23.12
N VAL A 201 -4.85 4.02 -24.15
CA VAL A 201 -5.14 3.61 -25.54
C VAL A 201 -4.51 2.25 -25.89
N SER A 202 -3.25 2.02 -25.54
CA SER A 202 -2.47 0.86 -26.04
C SER A 202 -1.81 0.05 -24.94
N GLY A 203 -2.29 0.16 -23.70
CA GLY A 203 -1.74 -0.58 -22.57
C GLY A 203 -2.28 -2.00 -22.43
N ILE A 204 -1.50 -2.85 -21.76
CA ILE A 204 -1.87 -4.19 -21.31
C ILE A 204 -2.61 -4.05 -19.98
N GLN A 205 -3.78 -4.65 -19.82
CA GLN A 205 -4.47 -4.62 -18.53
C GLN A 205 -3.62 -5.28 -17.45
N VAL A 206 -3.59 -4.70 -16.25
CA VAL A 206 -2.80 -5.22 -15.12
C VAL A 206 -3.17 -6.68 -14.80
N ASN A 207 -4.46 -7.03 -14.88
CA ASN A 207 -4.94 -8.41 -14.70
C ASN A 207 -4.46 -9.41 -15.77
N ALA A 208 -3.97 -8.92 -16.91
CA ALA A 208 -3.56 -9.72 -18.06
C ALA A 208 -2.03 -9.78 -18.20
N LEU A 209 -1.29 -9.14 -17.29
CA LEU A 209 0.17 -9.22 -17.24
C LEU A 209 0.61 -10.66 -16.99
N LYS A 210 1.60 -11.09 -17.76
CA LYS A 210 2.19 -12.43 -17.64
C LYS A 210 3.68 -12.34 -17.33
N PRO A 211 4.24 -13.34 -16.63
CA PRO A 211 5.68 -13.51 -16.56
C PRO A 211 6.32 -13.46 -17.95
N GLY A 212 7.35 -12.64 -18.11
CA GLY A 212 8.04 -12.37 -19.38
C GLY A 212 7.59 -11.09 -20.10
N ASP A 213 6.45 -10.49 -19.73
CA ASP A 213 6.00 -9.24 -20.34
C ASP A 213 6.96 -8.09 -20.03
N LYS A 214 7.29 -7.28 -21.04
CA LYS A 214 8.10 -6.08 -20.86
C LYS A 214 7.19 -4.86 -20.79
N ILE A 215 7.29 -4.11 -19.71
CA ILE A 215 6.44 -2.95 -19.42
C ILE A 215 7.29 -1.74 -19.05
N MET A 216 6.73 -0.55 -19.24
CA MET A 216 7.33 0.69 -18.74
C MET A 216 6.89 0.91 -17.29
N ILE A 217 7.87 1.10 -16.42
CA ILE A 217 7.66 1.38 -15.01
C ILE A 217 8.46 2.61 -14.59
N GLN A 218 8.04 3.27 -13.52
CA GLN A 218 8.72 4.44 -12.97
C GLN A 218 9.16 4.12 -11.54
N LEU A 219 10.45 4.31 -11.26
CA LEU A 219 10.99 4.17 -9.89
C LEU A 219 10.50 5.34 -9.03
N LEU A 220 10.36 5.11 -7.73
CA LEU A 220 9.99 6.12 -6.75
C LEU A 220 11.21 6.53 -5.91
N LYS A 221 11.36 7.83 -5.64
CA LYS A 221 12.38 8.39 -4.74
C LYS A 221 11.90 8.36 -3.28
N SER A 222 11.72 7.16 -2.73
CA SER A 222 11.25 6.99 -1.34
C SER A 222 12.38 6.87 -0.32
N ASP A 223 13.54 6.34 -0.74
CA ASP A 223 14.63 5.95 0.15
C ASP A 223 16.00 6.16 -0.52
N THR A 224 17.06 6.14 0.30
CA THR A 224 18.44 6.37 -0.14
C THR A 224 18.94 5.30 -1.11
N SER A 225 18.46 4.05 -1.00
CA SER A 225 18.78 2.99 -1.96
C SER A 225 18.14 3.27 -3.32
N SER A 226 16.86 3.66 -3.34
CA SER A 226 16.16 4.09 -4.55
C SER A 226 16.82 5.29 -5.22
N GLN A 227 17.24 6.30 -4.45
CA GLN A 227 17.97 7.46 -4.98
C GLN A 227 19.30 7.05 -5.64
N SER A 228 20.09 6.21 -4.98
CA SER A 228 21.37 5.74 -5.52
C SER A 228 21.23 5.05 -6.88
N ILE A 229 20.11 4.33 -7.09
CA ILE A 229 19.86 3.58 -8.33
C ILE A 229 19.33 4.49 -9.43
N ILE A 230 18.47 5.45 -9.10
CA ILE A 230 17.99 6.49 -10.02
C ILE A 230 19.16 7.34 -10.55
N GLU A 231 20.12 7.66 -9.69
CA GLU A 231 21.36 8.36 -10.05
C GLU A 231 22.28 7.47 -10.91
N THR A 232 22.52 6.23 -10.49
CA THR A 232 23.36 5.26 -11.23
C THR A 232 22.83 5.02 -12.63
N MET A 233 21.50 4.89 -12.78
CA MET A 233 20.84 4.68 -14.06
C MET A 233 20.55 5.99 -14.83
N LYS A 234 20.95 7.16 -14.29
CA LYS A 234 20.73 8.50 -14.87
C LYS A 234 19.29 8.75 -15.29
N LEU A 235 18.35 8.34 -14.44
CA LEU A 235 16.92 8.43 -14.74
C LEU A 235 16.33 9.79 -14.38
N GLU A 236 17.02 10.60 -13.58
CA GLU A 236 16.55 11.92 -13.24
C GLU A 236 16.78 12.94 -14.37
N THR A 237 15.71 13.67 -14.74
CA THR A 237 15.82 14.81 -15.64
C THR A 237 16.37 16.04 -14.92
N PRO A 238 16.92 17.03 -15.65
CA PRO A 238 17.31 18.31 -15.06
C PRO A 238 16.16 19.05 -14.33
N GLU A 239 14.92 18.66 -14.59
CA GLU A 239 13.69 19.20 -14.00
C GLU A 239 13.24 18.41 -12.75
N GLY A 240 14.02 17.42 -12.31
CA GLY A 240 13.74 16.60 -11.11
C GLY A 240 12.75 15.45 -11.31
N GLN A 241 12.33 15.18 -12.55
CA GLN A 241 11.42 14.07 -12.86
C GLN A 241 12.16 12.76 -13.12
N ILE A 242 11.63 11.64 -12.65
CA ILE A 242 12.22 10.31 -12.85
C ILE A 242 11.72 9.74 -14.18
N ARG A 243 12.61 9.44 -15.11
CA ARG A 243 12.28 8.82 -16.40
C ARG A 243 11.80 7.38 -16.21
N PRO A 244 10.73 6.97 -16.93
CA PRO A 244 10.34 5.58 -16.99
C PRO A 244 11.41 4.67 -17.58
N VAL A 245 11.50 3.46 -17.08
CA VAL A 245 12.43 2.42 -17.56
C VAL A 245 11.68 1.15 -17.95
N PRO A 246 12.24 0.39 -18.90
CA PRO A 246 11.73 -0.93 -19.20
C PRO A 246 12.03 -1.91 -18.05
N GLY A 247 11.00 -2.60 -17.60
CA GLY A 247 11.09 -3.71 -16.65
C GLY A 247 10.46 -4.98 -17.24
N THR A 248 10.95 -6.14 -16.81
CA THR A 248 10.37 -7.44 -17.19
C THR A 248 9.57 -7.98 -16.03
N VAL A 249 8.31 -8.33 -16.28
CA VAL A 249 7.45 -8.98 -15.29
C VAL A 249 8.01 -10.37 -14.99
N VAL A 250 8.40 -10.62 -13.75
CA VAL A 250 8.88 -11.93 -13.30
C VAL A 250 7.71 -12.76 -12.80
N SER A 251 6.75 -12.13 -12.14
CA SER A 251 5.54 -12.74 -11.64
C SER A 251 4.43 -11.71 -11.60
N SER A 252 3.21 -12.10 -11.95
CA SER A 252 2.02 -11.28 -11.78
C SER A 252 0.92 -12.19 -11.25
N LYS A 253 0.35 -11.81 -10.10
CA LYS A 253 -0.72 -12.54 -9.43
C LYS A 253 -1.89 -11.61 -9.18
N ASN A 254 -3.04 -12.01 -9.68
CA ASN A 254 -4.29 -11.35 -9.38
C ASN A 254 -5.01 -12.13 -8.27
N ASN A 255 -5.12 -11.53 -7.09
CA ASN A 255 -5.79 -12.14 -5.95
C ASN A 255 -7.28 -11.73 -5.84
N GLY A 256 -7.86 -11.20 -6.93
CA GLY A 256 -9.25 -10.76 -7.04
C GLY A 256 -9.53 -9.37 -6.48
N VAL A 257 -8.72 -8.91 -5.51
CA VAL A 257 -8.80 -7.57 -4.91
C VAL A 257 -7.63 -6.69 -5.35
N GLU A 258 -6.44 -7.28 -5.46
CA GLU A 258 -5.21 -6.58 -5.83
C GLU A 258 -4.43 -7.42 -6.83
N ASN A 259 -3.68 -6.71 -7.67
CA ASN A 259 -2.67 -7.30 -8.52
C ASN A 259 -1.29 -7.03 -7.94
N GLU A 260 -0.62 -8.10 -7.52
CA GLU A 260 0.79 -8.06 -7.13
C GLU A 260 1.62 -8.44 -8.35
N THR A 261 2.51 -7.54 -8.76
CA THR A 261 3.46 -7.81 -9.84
C THR A 261 4.87 -7.54 -9.39
N VAL A 262 5.74 -8.53 -9.60
CA VAL A 262 7.18 -8.43 -9.40
C VAL A 262 7.81 -8.11 -10.75
N VAL A 263 8.53 -7.00 -10.82
CA VAL A 263 9.20 -6.52 -12.02
C VAL A 263 10.70 -6.48 -11.79
N GLN A 264 11.47 -7.03 -12.72
CA GLN A 264 12.92 -6.97 -12.75
C GLN A 264 13.39 -5.87 -13.70
N ILE A 265 14.35 -5.07 -13.25
CA ILE A 265 15.07 -4.07 -14.04
C ILE A 265 16.54 -4.47 -14.11
N GLY A 266 17.07 -4.68 -15.30
CA GLY A 266 18.46 -5.13 -15.43
C GLY A 266 18.68 -6.51 -14.79
N SER A 267 19.85 -6.71 -14.19
CA SER A 267 20.27 -8.00 -13.60
C SER A 267 20.00 -8.13 -12.10
N ASP A 268 19.97 -7.01 -11.36
CA ASP A 268 20.08 -6.99 -9.90
C ASP A 268 19.01 -6.15 -9.18
N VAL A 269 18.17 -5.42 -9.94
CA VAL A 269 17.12 -4.56 -9.40
C VAL A 269 15.76 -5.22 -9.60
N PHE A 270 15.01 -5.34 -8.51
CA PHE A 270 13.65 -5.86 -8.50
C PHE A 270 12.73 -4.84 -7.83
N GLY A 271 11.47 -4.83 -8.22
CA GLY A 271 10.45 -4.06 -7.53
C GLY A 271 9.15 -4.80 -7.48
N LYS A 272 8.42 -4.55 -6.40
CA LYS A 272 7.06 -5.04 -6.23
C LYS A 272 6.11 -3.88 -6.44
N ILE A 273 5.11 -4.10 -7.29
CA ILE A 273 4.04 -3.15 -7.56
C ILE A 273 2.74 -3.80 -7.11
N TYR A 274 2.03 -3.12 -6.21
CA TYR A 274 0.70 -3.51 -5.75
C TYR A 274 -0.29 -2.51 -6.34
N GLU A 275 -1.31 -3.04 -7.01
CA GLU A 275 -2.33 -2.22 -7.67
C GLU A 275 -3.72 -2.75 -7.33
N GLU A 276 -4.57 -1.88 -6.79
CA GLU A 276 -5.94 -2.20 -6.40
C GLU A 276 -6.89 -2.16 -7.62
N GLU A 277 -6.58 -1.35 -8.64
CA GLU A 277 -7.43 -1.20 -9.81
C GLU A 277 -7.11 -2.22 -10.91
N ASN A 278 -7.96 -3.24 -11.04
CA ASN A 278 -7.81 -4.29 -12.05
C ASN A 278 -8.05 -3.82 -13.51
N SER A 279 -8.67 -2.65 -13.71
CA SER A 279 -9.00 -2.09 -15.04
C SER A 279 -7.90 -1.23 -15.66
N ILE A 280 -6.85 -0.88 -14.90
CA ILE A 280 -5.79 -0.03 -15.44
C ILE A 280 -4.94 -0.77 -16.48
N LYS A 281 -4.52 -0.01 -17.48
CA LYS A 281 -3.71 -0.50 -18.59
C LYS A 281 -2.28 0.03 -18.47
N VAL A 282 -1.31 -0.87 -18.36
CA VAL A 282 0.11 -0.56 -18.28
C VAL A 282 0.72 -0.42 -19.66
N ARG A 283 1.60 0.55 -19.84
CA ARG A 283 2.32 0.79 -21.10
C ARG A 283 3.28 -0.38 -21.40
N PRO A 284 3.07 -1.16 -22.47
CA PRO A 284 4.04 -2.16 -22.88
C PRO A 284 5.33 -1.51 -23.37
N TYR A 285 6.45 -2.16 -23.10
CA TYR A 285 7.73 -1.84 -23.72
C TYR A 285 7.86 -2.63 -25.02
N THR A 286 7.65 -1.94 -26.15
CA THR A 286 7.70 -2.54 -27.49
C THR A 286 9.12 -2.68 -28.05
N GLY A 287 10.17 -2.47 -27.24
CA GLY A 287 11.53 -2.26 -27.72
C GLY A 287 11.68 -0.95 -28.48
N GLU A 288 12.85 -0.35 -28.43
CA GLU A 288 13.23 0.59 -29.48
C GLU A 288 13.31 -0.23 -30.78
N LYS A 289 12.34 -0.07 -31.68
CA LYS A 289 12.69 -0.20 -33.09
C LYS A 289 13.80 0.82 -33.29
N PRO A 290 14.99 0.42 -33.79
CA PRO A 290 15.97 1.40 -34.23
C PRO A 290 15.22 2.34 -35.15
N ILE A 291 15.33 3.64 -34.90
CA ILE A 291 15.00 4.63 -35.90
C ILE A 291 16.00 4.37 -37.03
N ALA A 292 15.62 3.47 -37.94
CA ALA A 292 16.26 3.31 -39.21
C ALA A 292 15.94 4.60 -39.97
N THR A 293 16.89 5.52 -39.87
CA THR A 293 17.03 6.60 -40.81
C THR A 293 17.08 6.04 -42.23
N THR A 294 16.33 6.71 -43.10
CA THR A 294 16.44 6.77 -44.56
C THR A 294 15.95 5.58 -45.41
N GLY A 295 14.76 5.79 -46.00
CA GLY A 295 14.62 5.83 -47.46
C GLY A 295 14.13 4.58 -48.19
N GLY A 296 12.96 4.69 -48.86
CA GLY A 296 12.70 3.97 -50.13
C GLY A 296 11.42 3.12 -50.23
N LYS A 297 10.30 3.78 -50.57
CA LYS A 297 9.18 3.36 -51.44
C LYS A 297 8.79 1.86 -51.56
N SER A 298 7.54 1.54 -51.21
CA SER A 298 6.41 1.21 -52.13
C SER A 298 5.23 0.68 -51.31
N SER A 299 4.22 1.51 -51.06
CA SER A 299 2.93 1.57 -51.76
C SER A 299 1.96 0.42 -51.46
N SER A 300 1.01 0.68 -50.56
CA SER A 300 -0.40 0.36 -50.81
C SER A 300 -1.29 1.36 -50.07
N LYS A 301 -2.10 2.06 -50.86
CA LYS A 301 -3.05 3.11 -50.46
C LYS A 301 -4.15 2.56 -49.56
N SER A 302 -4.50 3.31 -48.52
CA SER A 302 -5.90 3.62 -48.21
C SER A 302 -5.98 4.97 -47.50
N SER A 303 -6.76 5.86 -48.11
CA SER A 303 -7.06 7.22 -47.71
C SER A 303 -7.95 7.31 -46.48
N SER A 304 -7.60 8.18 -45.54
CA SER A 304 -8.57 9.05 -44.86
C SER A 304 -7.82 10.20 -44.18
N GLN A 305 -8.11 11.41 -44.65
CA GLN A 305 -7.68 12.70 -44.11
C GLN A 305 -8.09 12.86 -42.65
N GLY A 306 -7.26 13.60 -41.90
CA GLY A 306 -7.56 13.97 -40.53
C GLY A 306 -8.65 15.03 -40.41
N SER A 307 -9.18 15.13 -39.19
CA SER A 307 -9.69 16.38 -38.64
C SER A 307 -9.57 16.30 -37.13
N GLY A 308 -8.84 17.28 -36.58
CA GLY A 308 -8.79 17.53 -35.15
C GLY A 308 -10.16 17.88 -34.59
N SER A 309 -10.26 17.65 -33.29
CA SER A 309 -11.33 18.02 -32.36
C SER A 309 -12.00 19.37 -32.67
N SER A 310 -13.26 19.31 -33.11
CA SER A 310 -14.18 20.46 -33.22
C SER A 310 -15.34 20.39 -32.21
N GLU A 311 -15.31 19.44 -31.26
CA GLU A 311 -16.43 19.24 -30.31
C GLU A 311 -16.29 20.07 -29.03
N ASP A 312 -15.06 20.43 -28.60
CA ASP A 312 -14.84 21.22 -27.38
C ASP A 312 -15.01 22.74 -27.57
N SER A 313 -14.89 23.26 -28.81
CA SER A 313 -15.05 24.71 -29.06
C SER A 313 -16.52 25.16 -29.06
N GLY A 314 -17.46 24.26 -29.39
CA GLY A 314 -18.90 24.57 -29.37
C GLY A 314 -19.46 24.73 -27.95
N LEU A 315 -18.94 23.92 -27.01
CA LEU A 315 -19.37 23.91 -25.61
C LEU A 315 -18.88 25.16 -24.85
N LEU A 316 -17.64 25.60 -25.10
CA LEU A 316 -17.10 26.83 -24.50
C LEU A 316 -17.81 28.09 -25.02
N ILE A 317 -18.16 28.13 -26.31
CA ILE A 317 -18.91 29.26 -26.88
C ILE A 317 -20.34 29.32 -26.32
N THR A 318 -21.01 28.19 -26.15
CA THR A 318 -22.36 28.17 -25.54
C THR A 318 -22.33 28.60 -24.08
N ILE A 319 -21.32 28.20 -23.31
CA ILE A 319 -21.13 28.64 -21.91
C ILE A 319 -20.88 30.16 -21.84
N LEU A 320 -20.04 30.71 -22.71
CA LEU A 320 -19.76 32.15 -22.73
C LEU A 320 -21.00 32.98 -23.10
N ILE A 321 -21.81 32.51 -24.05
CA ILE A 321 -23.07 33.18 -24.41
C ILE A 321 -24.06 33.12 -23.23
N ALA A 322 -24.18 31.96 -22.56
CA ALA A 322 -25.07 31.82 -21.41
C ALA A 322 -24.68 32.75 -20.25
N LEU A 323 -23.38 32.89 -19.94
CA LEU A 323 -22.89 33.82 -18.93
C LEU A 323 -23.11 35.29 -19.31
N GLY A 324 -22.95 35.63 -20.59
CA GLY A 324 -23.23 36.99 -21.09
C GLY A 324 -24.68 37.41 -20.92
N VAL A 325 -25.63 36.52 -21.27
CA VAL A 325 -27.07 36.77 -21.10
C VAL A 325 -27.42 36.90 -19.61
N LEU A 326 -26.85 36.06 -18.75
CA LEU A 326 -27.08 36.12 -17.31
C LEU A 326 -26.57 37.44 -16.71
N GLY A 327 -25.40 37.91 -17.15
CA GLY A 327 -24.83 39.19 -16.72
C GLY A 327 -25.73 40.37 -17.10
N ILE A 328 -26.21 40.40 -18.34
CA ILE A 328 -27.12 41.46 -18.81
C ILE A 328 -28.43 41.44 -18.01
N ALA A 329 -29.01 40.26 -17.77
CA ALA A 329 -30.23 40.13 -16.97
C ALA A 329 -30.03 40.66 -15.54
N MET A 330 -28.91 40.32 -14.89
CA MET A 330 -28.59 40.83 -13.55
C MET A 330 -28.44 42.36 -13.53
N THR A 331 -27.79 42.95 -14.54
CA THR A 331 -27.69 44.42 -14.63
C THR A 331 -29.03 45.09 -14.88
N ALA A 332 -29.90 44.50 -15.70
CA ALA A 332 -31.24 45.03 -15.96
C ALA A 332 -32.12 44.98 -14.70
N ILE A 333 -32.05 43.88 -13.94
CA ILE A 333 -32.74 43.74 -12.65
C ILE A 333 -32.24 44.78 -11.66
N PHE A 334 -30.93 45.01 -11.59
CA PHE A 334 -30.34 46.00 -10.68
C PHE A 334 -30.81 47.42 -11.00
N VAL A 335 -30.85 47.80 -12.28
CA VAL A 335 -31.34 49.13 -12.73
C VAL A 335 -32.85 49.31 -12.53
N PHE A 336 -33.62 48.22 -12.44
CA PHE A 336 -35.07 48.31 -12.25
C PHE A 336 -35.49 48.25 -10.78
N LEU A 337 -34.64 47.73 -9.89
CA LEU A 337 -34.89 47.61 -8.45
C LEU A 337 -34.23 48.71 -7.61
N PHE A 338 -33.25 49.44 -8.15
CA PHE A 338 -32.57 50.57 -7.51
C PHE A 338 -32.60 51.80 -8.42
#